data_AF-A0A1E1FBU6-F1
#
_entry.id   AF-A0A1E1FBU6-F1
#
_cell.length_a   1.000
_cell.length_b   1.000
_cell.length_c   1.000
_cell.angle_alpha   90.00
_cell.angle_beta   90.00
_cell.angle_gamma   90.00
#
_symmetry.space_group_name_H-M   'P 1'
#
loop_
_entity.id
_entity.type
_entity.pdbx_description
1 polymer ?
#
loop_
_entity_poly.entity_id
_entity_poly.type
_entity_poly.pdbx_seq_one_letter_code
_entity_poly.pdbx_strand_id
1 'polypeptide(L)' 'IHYISESIRCCGAGTAADTEFVTAAISSNIELHALSTGRKPRVVTAMTLLKRYLFQYQGYVGAALVLGGVDVTGPHL' A
#
# COMPACT_ATOMS: atom_id res chain seq x y z
N ILE A 1 12.22 2.57 3.14
CA ILE A 1 11.03 3.38 2.78
C ILE A 1 10.63 2.96 1.38
N HIS A 2 9.43 2.46 1.20
CA HIS A 2 8.96 1.90 -0.06
C HIS A 2 8.01 2.88 -0.75
N TYR A 3 8.13 2.97 -2.07
CA TYR A 3 7.29 3.79 -2.91
C TYR A 3 5.98 3.06 -3.23
N ILE A 4 4.86 3.78 -3.16
CA ILE A 4 3.55 3.27 -3.59
C ILE A 4 2.95 4.19 -4.66
N SER A 5 3.00 5.50 -4.42
CA SER A 5 2.53 6.52 -5.37
C SER A 5 3.21 7.85 -5.05
N GLU A 6 3.05 8.85 -5.93
CA GLU A 6 3.64 10.18 -5.76
C GLU A 6 3.31 10.81 -4.39
N SER A 7 2.11 10.56 -3.87
CA SER A 7 1.64 11.10 -2.59
C SER A 7 1.52 10.06 -1.46
N ILE A 8 1.94 8.81 -1.68
CA ILE A 8 1.80 7.70 -0.70
C ILE A 8 3.11 6.92 -0.59
N ARG A 9 3.59 6.74 0.64
CA ARG A 9 4.77 5.92 0.96
C ARG A 9 4.43 4.93 2.06
N CYS A 10 5.13 3.80 2.09
CA CYS A 10 5.04 2.87 3.20
C CYS A 10 6.40 2.55 3.81
N CYS A 11 6.37 2.17 5.08
CA CYS A 11 7.48 1.60 5.81
C CYS A 11 7.08 0.20 6.26
N GLY A 12 7.93 -0.79 5.99
CA GLY A 12 7.72 -2.15 6.44
C GLY A 12 8.65 -2.55 7.57
N ALA A 13 8.17 -3.47 8.39
CA ALA A 13 8.90 -4.20 9.42
C ALA A 13 8.51 -5.68 9.35
N GLY A 14 9.41 -6.58 9.77
CA GLY A 14 9.23 -8.03 9.66
C GLY A 14 10.09 -8.63 8.55
N THR A 15 9.59 -9.64 7.85
CA THR A 15 10.34 -10.33 6.80
C THR A 15 10.58 -9.38 5.63
N ALA A 16 11.84 -9.04 5.36
CA ALA A 16 12.21 -8.07 4.32
C ALA A 16 11.60 -8.41 2.94
N ALA A 17 11.69 -9.69 2.54
CA ALA A 17 11.13 -10.17 1.28
C ALA A 17 9.61 -9.97 1.19
N ASP A 18 8.88 -10.26 2.27
CA ASP A 18 7.42 -10.05 2.34
C ASP A 18 7.08 -8.57 2.20
N THR A 19 7.80 -7.70 2.92
CA THR A 19 7.54 -6.25 2.89
C THR A 19 7.79 -5.65 1.50
N GLU A 20 8.85 -6.07 0.81
CA GLU A 20 9.15 -5.60 -0.54
C GLU A 20 8.14 -6.13 -1.55
N PHE A 21 7.80 -7.42 -1.47
CA PHE A 21 6.88 -8.05 -2.41
C PHE A 21 5.46 -7.51 -2.27
N VAL A 22 4.95 -7.43 -1.03
CA VAL A 22 3.64 -6.83 -0.75
C VAL A 22 3.60 -5.40 -1.25
N THR A 23 4.63 -4.60 -0.95
CA THR A 23 4.61 -3.20 -1.36
C THR A 23 4.66 -3.03 -2.88
N ALA A 24 5.49 -3.81 -3.58
CA ALA A 24 5.55 -3.79 -5.03
C ALA A 24 4.20 -4.18 -5.66
N ALA A 25 3.59 -5.27 -5.19
CA ALA A 25 2.29 -5.72 -5.68
C ALA A 25 1.19 -4.67 -5.46
N ILE A 26 1.18 -4.02 -4.30
CA ILE A 26 0.22 -2.96 -3.98
C ILE A 26 0.47 -1.70 -4.80
N SER A 27 1.74 -1.31 -5.00
CA SER A 27 2.12 -0.18 -5.86
C SER A 27 1.57 -0.35 -7.27
N SER A 28 1.78 -1.52 -7.89
CA SER A 28 1.27 -1.79 -9.24
C SER A 28 -0.25 -1.77 -9.31
N ASN A 29 -0.95 -2.35 -8.32
CA ASN A 29 -2.41 -2.33 -8.28
C ASN A 29 -2.98 -0.92 -8.12
N ILE A 30 -2.32 -0.07 -7.33
CA ILE A 30 -2.73 1.33 -7.14
C ILE A 30 -2.51 2.14 -8.41
N GLU A 31 -1.38 1.93 -9.09
CA GLU A 31 -1.10 2.59 -10.36
C GLU A 31 -2.13 2.19 -11.43
N LEU A 32 -2.42 0.89 -11.56
CA LEU A 32 -3.48 0.40 -12.44
C LEU A 32 -4.85 0.98 -12.07
N HIS A 33 -5.16 1.09 -10.77
CA HIS A 33 -6.39 1.72 -10.31
C HIS A 33 -6.45 3.22 -10.65
N ALA A 34 -5.33 3.93 -10.52
CA ALA A 34 -5.24 5.34 -10.90
C ALA A 34 -5.41 5.53 -12.41
N LEU A 35 -4.78 4.68 -13.23
CA LEU A 35 -4.94 4.68 -14.68
C LEU A 35 -6.37 4.35 -15.10
N SER A 36 -6.99 3.35 -14.47
CA SER A 36 -8.37 2.94 -14.78
C SER A 36 -9.41 3.98 -14.37
N THR A 37 -9.19 4.69 -13.25
CA THR A 37 -10.16 5.68 -12.74
C THR A 37 -9.89 7.10 -13.21
N GLY A 38 -8.70 7.39 -13.75
CA GLY A 38 -8.26 8.74 -14.10
C GLY A 38 -8.15 9.68 -12.90
N ARG A 39 -8.06 9.14 -11.68
CA ARG A 39 -8.03 9.91 -10.43
C ARG A 39 -6.77 9.60 -9.63
N LYS A 40 -6.31 10.58 -8.85
CA LYS A 40 -5.21 10.37 -7.91
C LYS A 40 -5.59 9.30 -6.88
N PRO A 41 -4.69 8.37 -6.57
CA PRO A 41 -4.97 7.30 -5.62
C PRO A 41 -5.16 7.86 -4.21
N ARG A 42 -6.02 7.19 -3.43
CA ARG A 42 -6.32 7.54 -2.05
C ARG A 42 -5.55 6.63 -1.08
N VAL A 43 -5.19 7.17 0.08
CA VAL A 43 -4.51 6.42 1.15
C VAL A 43 -5.39 5.25 1.60
N VAL A 44 -6.70 5.49 1.73
CA VAL A 44 -7.70 4.46 2.09
C VAL A 44 -7.75 3.30 1.10
N THR A 45 -7.55 3.58 -0.20
CA THR A 45 -7.51 2.52 -1.23
C THR A 45 -6.29 1.63 -1.02
N ALA A 46 -5.11 2.23 -0.77
CA ALA A 46 -3.89 1.49 -0.49
C ALA A 46 -4.01 0.63 0.79
N MET A 47 -4.52 1.22 1.87
CA MET A 47 -4.79 0.51 3.13
C MET A 47 -5.75 -0.67 2.92
N THR A 48 -6.78 -0.50 2.10
CA THR A 48 -7.77 -1.55 1.82
C THR A 48 -7.19 -2.71 1.04
N LEU A 49 -6.31 -2.45 0.07
CA LEU A 49 -5.64 -3.51 -0.67
C LEU A 49 -4.64 -4.27 0.22
N LEU A 50 -3.86 -3.53 1.03
CA LEU A 50 -2.92 -4.11 1.98
C LEU A 50 -3.59 -5.04 2.99
N LYS A 51 -4.64 -4.58 3.68
CA LYS A 51 -5.33 -5.40 4.69
C LYS A 51 -5.94 -6.66 4.09
N ARG A 52 -6.48 -6.58 2.86
CA ARG A 52 -7.07 -7.74 2.18
C ARG A 52 -5.99 -8.75 1.81
N TYR A 53 -4.84 -8.28 1.31
CA TYR A 53 -3.70 -9.14 1.03
C TYR A 53 -3.23 -9.84 2.31
N LEU A 54 -2.88 -9.11 3.36
CA LEU A 54 -2.39 -9.70 4.61
C LEU A 54 -3.39 -10.67 5.25
N PHE A 55 -4.69 -10.33 5.21
CA PHE A 55 -5.75 -11.20 5.73
C PHE A 55 -5.92 -12.49 4.91
N GLN A 56 -5.77 -12.42 3.58
CA GLN A 56 -5.85 -13.59 2.70
C GLN A 56 -4.76 -14.61 3.03
N TYR A 57 -3.57 -14.15 3.41
CA TYR A 57 -2.47 -15.02 3.82
C TYR A 57 -2.52 -15.41 5.31
N GLN A 58 -3.58 -15.07 6.05
CA GLN A 58 -3.82 -15.49 7.45
C GLN A 58 -2.59 -15.39 8.39
N GLY A 59 -1.70 -14.42 8.17
CA GLY A 59 -0.49 -14.24 8.98
C GLY A 59 0.74 -15.07 8.55
N TYR A 60 0.69 -15.83 7.45
CA TYR A 60 1.88 -16.44 6.83
C TYR A 60 2.85 -15.37 6.30
N VAL A 61 2.32 -14.22 5.87
CA VAL A 61 3.10 -13.06 5.45
C VAL A 61 3.36 -12.19 6.68
N GLY A 62 4.61 -12.20 7.14
CA GLY A 62 5.05 -11.55 8.38
C GLY A 62 5.46 -10.10 8.16
N ALA A 63 4.57 -9.28 7.61
CA ALA A 63 4.84 -7.87 7.31
C ALA A 63 3.97 -6.94 8.16
N ALA A 64 4.61 -6.12 9.00
CA ALA A 64 4.01 -4.98 9.67
C ALA A 64 4.29 -3.74 8.83
N LEU A 65 3.24 -3.06 8.36
CA LEU A 65 3.35 -1.96 7.41
C LEU A 65 2.74 -0.69 7.99
N VAL A 66 3.46 0.42 7.91
CA VAL A 66 2.99 1.78 8.22
C VAL A 66 2.81 2.50 6.90
N LEU A 67 1.63 3.04 6.63
CA LEU A 67 1.32 3.68 5.35
C LEU A 67 0.98 5.15 5.58
N GLY A 68 1.83 6.04 5.08
CA GLY A 68 1.64 7.48 5.20
C GLY A 68 1.42 8.11 3.84
N GLY A 69 0.49 9.04 3.75
CA GLY A 69 0.27 9.77 2.50
C GLY A 69 -0.67 10.95 2.64
N VAL A 70 -0.76 11.74 1.58
CA VAL A 70 -1.68 12.85 1.48
C VAL A 70 -2.58 12.61 0.27
N ASP A 71 -3.89 12.64 0.50
CA ASP A 71 -4.88 12.57 -0.56
C ASP A 71 -5.87 13.74 -0.47
N VAL A 72 -6.93 13.71 -1.29
CA VAL A 72 -7.96 14.75 -1.35
C VAL A 72 -8.70 14.97 -0.03
N THR A 73 -8.71 13.97 0.87
CA THR A 73 -9.35 14.10 2.18
C THR A 73 -8.37 14.58 3.26
N GLY A 74 -7.09 14.74 2.94
CA GLY A 74 -6.06 15.31 3.81
C GLY A 74 -4.87 14.38 4.04
N PRO A 75 -4.02 14.69 5.05
CA PRO A 75 -2.93 13.82 5.46
C PRO A 75 -3.46 12.63 6.27
N HIS A 76 -2.93 11.44 6.01
CA HIS A 76 -3.27 10.19 6.68
C HIS A 76 -2.00 9.40 7.06
N LEU A 77 -2.09 8.64 8.15
CA LEU A 77 -1.06 7.74 8.68
C LEU A 77 -1.71 6.43 9.15
#